data_AF-A0A916N1B5-F1
#
_entry.id   AF-A0A916N1B5-F1
#
_cell.length_a   1.000
_cell.length_b   1.000
_cell.length_c   1.000
_cell.angle_alpha   90.00
_cell.angle_beta   90.00
_cell.angle_gamma   90.00
#
_symmetry.space_group_name_H-M   'P 1'
#
loop_
_entity.id
_entity.type
_entity.pdbx_description
1 polymer ?
#
loop_
_entity_poly.entity_id
_entity_poly.type
_entity_poly.pdbx_seq_one_letter_code
_entity_poly.pdbx_strand_id
1 'polypeptide(L)'
;MFMNAFPPMARPAKSLHLFRVRLPILVSAALLVASALSQSAQAQSSDVYVCVGPNGVPEYRNGSAGKGCKRLNLPDVVTVQGGRTAAPAKAAGTSGGTAGGTAGGTAATSGFPRVDSATQKSRDSERRTVLEQELQAEDAKLAALRAEYNNGQPERQGNERNYQRYLDRTAGLRDDIGRSEANAASLRRELSNLKD
;
A
#
# COMPACT_ATOMS: atom_id res chain seq x y z
N MET A 1 -81.55 -22.69 45.90
CA MET A 1 -80.17 -22.38 46.33
C MET A 1 -79.32 -22.28 45.07
N PHE A 2 -78.77 -21.12 44.72
CA PHE A 2 -77.48 -20.58 45.19
C PHE A 2 -76.34 -21.57 44.85
N MET A 3 -75.26 -21.33 44.08
CA MET A 3 -74.55 -20.16 43.49
C MET A 3 -73.66 -20.69 42.29
N ASN A 4 -72.89 -19.96 41.44
CA ASN A 4 -72.52 -18.55 41.31
C ASN A 4 -72.06 -18.15 39.87
N ALA A 5 -72.28 -16.88 39.49
CA ALA A 5 -71.45 -15.89 38.75
C ALA A 5 -70.43 -16.21 37.59
N PHE A 6 -70.39 -15.26 36.63
CA PHE A 6 -69.42 -14.97 35.53
C PHE A 6 -67.96 -14.64 35.99
N PRO A 7 -66.95 -14.28 35.12
CA PRO A 7 -66.78 -14.34 33.63
C PRO A 7 -65.43 -14.97 33.15
N PRO A 8 -65.13 -15.04 31.82
CA PRO A 8 -63.82 -15.45 31.28
C PRO A 8 -62.68 -14.39 31.40
N MET A 9 -61.43 -14.85 31.40
CA MET A 9 -60.22 -14.01 31.55
C MET A 9 -59.88 -13.17 30.30
N ALA A 10 -59.50 -11.90 30.51
CA ALA A 10 -58.97 -11.02 29.47
C ALA A 10 -57.43 -11.11 29.36
N ARG A 11 -56.90 -11.13 28.12
CA ARG A 11 -55.44 -11.01 27.84
C ARG A 11 -55.08 -9.54 27.53
N PRO A 12 -54.08 -8.93 28.20
CA PRO A 12 -53.68 -7.55 27.93
C PRO A 12 -52.78 -7.44 26.68
N ALA A 13 -53.38 -7.17 25.52
CA ALA A 13 -52.66 -6.91 24.27
C ALA A 13 -52.06 -5.47 24.22
N LYS A 14 -51.10 -5.15 25.11
CA LYS A 14 -50.47 -3.81 25.19
C LYS A 14 -48.95 -3.86 25.46
N SER A 15 -48.17 -4.62 24.69
CA SER A 15 -46.69 -4.62 24.81
C SER A 15 -45.91 -4.88 23.51
N LEU A 16 -46.37 -4.35 22.37
CA LEU A 16 -45.70 -4.53 21.06
C LEU A 16 -45.49 -3.25 20.23
N HIS A 17 -46.25 -2.17 20.47
CA HIS A 17 -46.09 -0.92 19.71
C HIS A 17 -44.98 0.01 20.24
N LEU A 18 -44.67 -0.01 21.54
CA LEU A 18 -43.63 0.87 22.13
C LEU A 18 -42.20 0.52 21.65
N PHE A 19 -41.94 -0.74 21.32
CA PHE A 19 -40.63 -1.17 20.82
C PHE A 19 -40.36 -0.77 19.36
N ARG A 20 -41.39 -0.77 18.49
CA ARG A 20 -41.23 -0.47 17.05
C ARG A 20 -40.86 0.98 16.75
N VAL A 21 -41.19 1.92 17.64
CA VAL A 21 -40.92 3.37 17.43
C VAL A 21 -39.63 3.83 18.12
N ARG A 22 -39.26 3.22 19.26
CA ARG A 22 -38.03 3.61 19.99
C ARG A 22 -36.73 3.12 19.34
N LEU A 23 -36.76 1.96 18.68
CA LEU A 23 -35.59 1.41 17.98
C LEU A 23 -35.01 2.36 16.89
N PRO A 24 -35.80 2.86 15.92
CA PRO A 24 -35.25 3.73 14.86
C PRO A 24 -34.75 5.08 15.40
N ILE A 25 -35.38 5.63 16.45
CA ILE A 25 -34.96 6.90 17.06
C ILE A 25 -33.57 6.76 17.71
N LEU A 26 -33.31 5.65 18.40
CA LEU A 26 -32.01 5.37 19.01
C LEU A 26 -30.92 5.09 17.96
N VAL A 27 -31.25 4.42 16.86
CA VAL A 27 -30.32 4.19 15.74
C VAL A 27 -29.95 5.51 15.04
N SER A 28 -30.91 6.39 14.78
CA SER A 28 -30.64 7.72 14.20
C SER A 28 -29.79 8.61 15.12
N ALA A 29 -30.03 8.56 16.43
CA ALA A 29 -29.20 9.27 17.41
C ALA A 29 -27.76 8.74 17.45
N ALA A 30 -27.57 7.41 17.40
CA ALA A 30 -26.24 6.80 17.36
C ALA A 30 -25.45 7.17 16.08
N LEU A 31 -26.12 7.22 14.93
CA LEU A 31 -25.51 7.66 13.66
C LEU A 31 -25.07 9.13 13.68
N LEU A 32 -25.87 10.02 14.26
CA LEU A 32 -25.51 11.44 14.41
C LEU A 32 -24.30 11.63 15.35
N VAL A 33 -24.21 10.86 16.44
CA VAL A 33 -23.03 10.87 17.32
C VAL A 33 -21.80 10.32 16.60
N ALA A 34 -21.93 9.25 15.81
CA ALA A 34 -20.82 8.71 15.02
C ALA A 34 -20.26 9.71 14.00
N SER A 35 -21.10 10.51 13.35
CA SER A 35 -20.63 11.59 12.45
C SER A 35 -19.86 12.69 13.17
N ALA A 36 -20.13 12.94 14.46
CA ALA A 36 -19.43 13.98 15.25
C ALA A 36 -18.00 13.57 15.69
N LEU A 37 -17.65 12.28 15.62
CA LEU A 37 -16.28 11.80 15.91
C LEU A 37 -15.36 11.84 14.69
N SER A 38 -15.83 12.32 13.53
CA SER A 38 -15.00 12.54 12.34
C SER A 38 -14.14 13.79 12.47
N GLN A 39 -13.19 13.77 13.42
CA GLN A 39 -12.17 14.80 13.53
C GLN A 39 -11.27 14.76 12.30
N SER A 40 -11.45 15.75 11.42
CA SER A 40 -10.50 16.02 10.35
C SER A 40 -9.13 16.25 10.96
N ALA A 41 -8.18 15.36 10.70
CA ALA A 41 -6.78 15.58 11.04
C ALA A 41 -6.30 16.82 10.28
N GLN A 42 -6.27 17.97 10.96
CA GLN A 42 -5.62 19.17 10.47
C GLN A 42 -4.15 18.82 10.27
N ALA A 43 -3.70 18.78 9.01
CA ALA A 43 -2.29 18.61 8.69
C ALA A 43 -1.54 19.84 9.23
N GLN A 44 -0.99 19.73 10.44
CA GLN A 44 -0.20 20.80 11.03
C GLN A 44 1.12 20.91 10.28
N SER A 45 1.19 21.86 9.35
CA SER A 45 2.42 22.33 8.73
C SER A 45 3.33 22.89 9.84
N SER A 46 4.19 22.01 10.37
CA SER A 46 5.02 22.33 11.52
C SER A 46 6.13 23.28 11.10
N ASP A 47 6.10 24.52 11.59
CA ASP A 47 7.03 25.57 11.17
C ASP A 47 8.49 25.21 11.50
N VAL A 48 9.30 25.05 10.46
CA VAL A 48 10.74 24.79 10.58
C VAL A 48 11.50 26.12 10.64
N TYR A 49 12.42 26.24 11.58
CA TYR A 49 13.29 27.40 11.77
C TYR A 49 14.75 26.99 11.63
N VAL A 50 15.57 27.85 11.02
CA VAL A 50 17.04 27.73 11.00
C VAL A 50 17.61 28.68 12.04
N CYS A 51 18.25 28.14 13.06
CA CYS A 51 18.88 28.86 14.15
C CYS A 51 20.40 28.92 13.96
N VAL A 52 21.02 30.03 14.38
CA VAL A 52 22.48 30.10 14.53
C VAL A 52 22.87 29.28 15.77
N GLY A 53 23.40 28.08 15.56
CA GLY A 53 23.88 27.22 16.63
C GLY A 53 25.25 27.65 17.18
N PRO A 54 25.71 27.02 18.27
CA PRO A 54 27.05 27.27 18.80
C PRO A 54 28.12 27.03 17.72
N ASN A 55 29.11 27.92 17.66
CA ASN A 55 30.16 27.96 16.63
C ASN A 55 29.69 28.26 15.19
N GLY A 56 28.47 28.79 15.01
CA GLY A 56 27.97 29.25 13.71
C GLY A 56 27.43 28.15 12.79
N VAL A 57 27.30 26.91 13.29
CA VAL A 57 26.67 25.80 12.57
C VAL A 57 25.14 26.02 12.55
N PRO A 58 24.45 25.95 11.40
CA PRO A 58 23.00 26.11 11.34
C PRO A 58 22.27 24.90 11.93
N GLU A 59 21.36 25.15 12.87
CA GLU A 59 20.52 24.13 13.52
C GLU A 59 19.07 24.25 13.03
N TYR A 60 18.46 23.14 12.61
CA TYR A 60 17.07 23.11 12.16
C TYR A 60 16.14 22.66 13.28
N ARG A 61 15.19 23.50 13.67
CA ARG A 61 14.28 23.25 14.80
C ARG A 61 12.83 23.40 14.38
N ASN A 62 11.97 22.53 14.91
CA ASN A 62 10.55 22.52 14.61
C ASN A 62 9.73 23.26 15.71
N GLY A 63 8.77 24.09 15.30
CA GLY A 63 7.71 24.66 16.14
C GLY A 63 8.04 25.87 17.02
N SER A 64 9.30 26.11 17.42
CA SER A 64 9.64 27.19 18.36
C SER A 64 10.67 28.20 17.82
N ALA A 65 10.23 29.43 17.59
CA ALA A 65 11.09 30.55 17.18
C ALA A 65 11.97 31.07 18.34
N GLY A 66 13.22 30.60 18.40
CA GLY A 66 14.22 31.10 19.35
C GLY A 66 14.88 32.43 18.91
N LYS A 67 15.63 33.08 19.82
CA LYS A 67 16.50 34.20 19.46
C LYS A 67 17.60 33.69 18.50
N GLY A 68 17.79 34.38 17.38
CA GLY A 68 18.74 33.94 16.34
C GLY A 68 18.19 32.88 15.37
N CYS A 69 16.88 32.63 15.37
CA CYS A 69 16.23 31.70 14.46
C CYS A 69 15.40 32.41 13.37
N LYS A 70 15.57 32.00 12.10
CA LYS A 70 14.79 32.48 10.95
C LYS A 70 13.84 31.39 10.48
N ARG A 71 12.55 31.70 10.32
CA ARG A 71 11.55 30.76 9.77
C ARG A 71 11.96 30.39 8.34
N LEU A 72 12.03 29.09 8.06
CA LEU A 72 12.26 28.57 6.72
C LEU A 72 10.91 28.54 6.00
N ASN A 73 10.81 29.26 4.89
CA ASN A 73 9.64 29.16 4.02
C ASN A 73 9.83 27.90 3.16
N LEU A 74 9.27 26.78 3.62
CA LEU A 74 9.11 25.60 2.79
C LEU A 74 7.86 25.81 1.93
N PRO A 75 7.87 25.47 0.63
CA PRO A 75 6.64 25.40 -0.14
C PRO A 75 5.69 24.38 0.50
N ASP A 76 4.39 24.66 0.48
CA ASP A 76 3.38 23.75 1.03
C ASP A 76 3.55 22.36 0.43
N VAL A 77 3.59 21.34 1.29
CA VAL A 77 3.70 19.94 0.87
C VAL A 77 2.39 19.53 0.22
N VAL A 78 2.33 19.66 -1.11
CA VAL A 78 1.20 19.23 -1.93
C VAL A 78 1.10 17.70 -1.87
N THR A 79 0.36 17.22 -0.88
CA THR A 79 -0.03 15.82 -0.76
C THR A 79 -1.03 15.52 -1.87
N VAL A 80 -0.53 14.92 -2.96
CA VAL A 80 -1.39 14.42 -4.04
C VAL A 80 -2.10 13.18 -3.52
N GLN A 81 -3.33 13.36 -3.06
CA GLN A 81 -4.18 12.25 -2.63
C GLN A 81 -4.34 11.25 -3.77
N GLY A 82 -3.83 10.04 -3.57
CA GLY A 82 -3.90 8.96 -4.56
C GLY A 82 -5.35 8.66 -4.91
N GLY A 83 -5.76 9.07 -6.12
CA GLY A 83 -7.10 8.84 -6.63
C GLY A 83 -7.38 7.34 -6.71
N ARG A 84 -8.37 6.87 -5.96
CA ARG A 84 -8.84 5.48 -6.03
C ARG A 84 -9.32 5.22 -7.45
N THR A 85 -8.71 4.26 -8.14
CA THR A 85 -9.15 3.83 -9.46
C THR A 85 -10.53 3.17 -9.35
N ALA A 86 -11.56 3.86 -9.82
CA ALA A 86 -12.88 3.26 -9.95
C ALA A 86 -12.83 2.12 -10.97
N ALA A 87 -13.34 0.94 -10.58
CA ALA A 87 -13.45 -0.20 -11.48
C ALA A 87 -14.36 0.15 -12.68
N PRO A 88 -14.09 -0.40 -13.89
CA PRO A 88 -14.84 -0.02 -15.09
C PRO A 88 -16.29 -0.49 -15.01
N ALA A 89 -17.22 0.47 -14.92
CA ALA A 89 -18.63 0.20 -15.11
C ALA A 89 -18.90 -0.21 -16.57
N LYS A 90 -19.58 -1.34 -16.76
CA LYS A 90 -19.87 -1.93 -18.06
C LYS A 90 -20.91 -1.08 -18.81
N ALA A 91 -20.46 -0.14 -19.65
CA ALA A 91 -21.35 0.66 -20.49
C ALA A 91 -21.93 -0.19 -21.62
N ALA A 92 -23.27 -0.32 -21.65
CA ALA A 92 -23.98 -0.90 -22.78
C ALA A 92 -23.92 0.08 -23.98
N GLY A 93 -23.74 -0.45 -25.18
CA GLY A 93 -23.63 0.37 -26.38
C GLY A 93 -24.98 0.91 -26.86
N THR A 94 -24.98 2.17 -27.29
CA THR A 94 -25.99 2.71 -28.21
C THR A 94 -25.27 3.44 -29.33
N SER A 95 -25.24 2.82 -30.50
CA SER A 95 -24.77 3.43 -31.75
C SER A 95 -25.86 4.29 -32.37
N GLY A 96 -25.55 5.55 -32.68
CA GLY A 96 -26.47 6.46 -33.37
C GLY A 96 -25.74 7.74 -33.74
N GLY A 97 -25.01 7.72 -34.86
CA GLY A 97 -24.15 8.85 -35.26
C GLY A 97 -24.88 9.88 -36.11
N THR A 98 -24.39 11.12 -36.05
CA THR A 98 -24.57 12.14 -37.09
C THR A 98 -23.24 12.86 -37.29
N ALA A 99 -22.81 13.02 -38.54
CA ALA A 99 -21.51 13.61 -38.88
C ALA A 99 -21.55 15.14 -38.90
N GLY A 100 -20.41 15.79 -38.65
CA GLY A 100 -20.21 17.21 -38.98
C GLY A 100 -19.05 17.89 -38.25
N GLY A 101 -18.14 18.49 -39.02
CA GLY A 101 -17.42 19.70 -38.58
C GLY A 101 -15.97 19.55 -38.12
N THR A 102 -15.06 19.86 -39.03
CA THR A 102 -13.66 20.27 -38.81
C THR A 102 -13.48 21.30 -37.69
N ALA A 103 -12.57 21.06 -36.75
CA ALA A 103 -11.63 22.08 -36.22
C ALA A 103 -10.56 21.43 -35.35
N GLY A 104 -9.31 21.91 -35.45
CA GLY A 104 -8.26 21.55 -34.50
C GLY A 104 -8.54 22.18 -33.14
N GLY A 105 -8.54 21.37 -32.09
CA GLY A 105 -8.70 21.82 -30.71
C GLY A 105 -7.72 21.09 -29.82
N THR A 106 -6.57 21.71 -29.55
CA THR A 106 -5.70 21.33 -28.44
C THR A 106 -6.46 21.63 -27.15
N ALA A 107 -7.34 20.71 -26.75
CA ALA A 107 -7.88 20.65 -25.41
C ALA A 107 -6.75 20.20 -24.49
N ALA A 108 -5.85 21.14 -24.21
CA ALA A 108 -4.89 21.04 -23.12
C ALA A 108 -5.69 21.00 -21.82
N THR A 109 -6.14 19.80 -21.45
CA THR A 109 -6.67 19.54 -20.12
C THR A 109 -5.61 20.01 -19.13
N SER A 110 -5.97 20.95 -18.25
CA SER A 110 -5.15 21.45 -17.16
C SER A 110 -4.96 20.37 -16.09
N GLY A 111 -4.31 19.27 -16.49
CA GLY A 111 -4.13 18.05 -15.75
C GLY A 111 -2.65 17.68 -15.67
N PHE A 112 -2.33 16.93 -14.63
CA PHE A 112 -0.99 16.44 -14.29
C PHE A 112 -0.18 15.97 -15.52
N PRO A 113 1.12 16.32 -15.62
CA PRO A 113 1.95 15.96 -16.77
C PRO A 113 1.94 14.44 -16.99
N ARG A 114 1.46 14.01 -18.16
CA ARG A 114 1.50 12.61 -18.57
C ARG A 114 2.85 12.29 -19.20
N VAL A 115 3.43 11.18 -18.79
CA VAL A 115 4.56 10.56 -19.49
C VAL A 115 4.07 10.09 -20.85
N ASP A 116 4.85 10.34 -21.91
CA ASP A 116 4.53 9.86 -23.25
C ASP A 116 4.74 8.34 -23.37
N SER A 117 4.10 7.73 -24.36
CA SER A 117 4.10 6.27 -24.54
C SER A 117 5.48 5.71 -24.93
N ALA A 118 6.34 6.50 -25.58
CA ALA A 118 7.69 6.07 -25.94
C ALA A 118 8.60 6.04 -24.71
N THR A 119 8.58 7.09 -23.88
CA THR A 119 9.30 7.14 -22.59
C THR A 119 8.82 6.05 -21.64
N GLN A 120 7.51 5.81 -21.55
CA GLN A 120 6.97 4.71 -20.74
C GLN A 120 7.55 3.36 -21.20
N LYS A 121 7.50 3.07 -22.50
CA LYS A 121 8.02 1.82 -23.08
C LYS A 121 9.54 1.67 -22.93
N SER A 122 10.31 2.76 -23.05
CA SER A 122 11.76 2.76 -22.79
C SER A 122 12.05 2.27 -21.38
N ARG A 123 11.47 2.91 -20.35
CA ARG A 123 11.67 2.53 -18.95
C ARG A 123 11.21 1.11 -18.63
N ASP A 124 10.12 0.66 -19.25
CA ASP A 124 9.63 -0.71 -19.02
C ASP A 124 10.56 -1.76 -19.67
N SER A 125 11.17 -1.43 -20.83
CA SER A 125 12.23 -2.25 -21.44
C SER A 125 13.55 -2.22 -20.66
N GLU A 126 13.93 -1.07 -20.10
CA GLU A 126 15.09 -0.92 -19.21
C GLU A 126 14.90 -1.74 -17.93
N ARG A 127 13.73 -1.62 -17.27
CA ARG A 127 13.36 -2.41 -16.09
C ARG A 127 13.44 -3.90 -16.38
N ARG A 128 12.89 -4.34 -17.51
CA ARG A 128 12.95 -5.74 -17.94
C ARG A 128 14.39 -6.21 -18.12
N THR A 129 15.21 -5.41 -18.81
CA THR A 129 16.64 -5.71 -19.03
C THR A 129 17.41 -5.86 -17.71
N VAL A 130 17.17 -4.97 -16.74
CA VAL A 130 17.80 -5.06 -15.41
C VAL A 130 17.37 -6.33 -14.68
N LEU A 131 16.07 -6.64 -14.63
CA LEU A 131 15.57 -7.86 -13.96
C LEU A 131 16.05 -9.16 -14.66
N GLU A 132 16.20 -9.16 -15.98
CA GLU A 132 16.77 -10.29 -16.73
C GLU A 132 18.27 -10.48 -16.40
N GLN A 133 19.03 -9.40 -16.27
CA GLN A 133 20.44 -9.44 -15.83
C GLN A 133 20.59 -9.91 -14.37
N GLU A 134 19.77 -9.39 -13.45
CA GLU A 134 19.75 -9.82 -12.05
C GLU A 134 19.37 -11.30 -11.92
N LEU A 135 18.37 -11.76 -12.68
CA LEU A 135 17.98 -13.16 -12.71
C LEU A 135 19.12 -14.04 -13.23
N GLN A 136 19.80 -13.64 -14.31
CA GLN A 136 20.94 -14.38 -14.85
C GLN A 136 22.09 -14.48 -13.83
N ALA A 137 22.37 -13.39 -13.10
CA ALA A 137 23.40 -13.38 -12.06
C ALA A 137 23.03 -14.28 -10.87
N GLU A 138 21.78 -14.24 -10.40
CA GLU A 138 21.33 -15.07 -9.28
C GLU A 138 21.21 -16.56 -9.67
N ASP A 139 20.80 -16.89 -10.90
CA ASP A 139 20.82 -18.28 -11.41
C ASP A 139 22.25 -18.82 -11.57
N ALA A 140 23.21 -17.99 -11.99
CA ALA A 140 24.62 -18.38 -12.06
C ALA A 140 25.22 -18.63 -10.66
N LYS A 141 24.88 -17.79 -9.69
CA LYS A 141 25.24 -17.96 -8.27
C LYS A 141 24.59 -19.22 -7.68
N LEU A 142 23.31 -19.46 -7.96
CA LEU A 142 22.60 -20.68 -7.55
C LEU A 142 23.27 -21.94 -8.11
N ALA A 143 23.69 -21.91 -9.38
CA ALA A 143 24.42 -23.01 -10.00
C ALA A 143 25.78 -23.25 -9.32
N ALA A 144 26.53 -22.19 -9.02
CA ALA A 144 27.80 -22.30 -8.28
C ALA A 144 27.62 -22.86 -6.86
N LEU A 145 26.63 -22.37 -6.10
CA LEU A 145 26.30 -22.88 -4.77
C LEU A 145 25.91 -24.36 -4.79
N ARG A 146 25.07 -24.77 -5.75
CA ARG A 146 24.67 -26.17 -5.94
C ARG A 146 25.86 -27.07 -6.33
N ALA A 147 26.80 -26.54 -7.12
CA ALA A 147 28.02 -27.26 -7.48
C ALA A 147 28.96 -27.45 -6.29
N GLU A 148 29.22 -26.41 -5.48
CA GLU A 148 30.02 -26.54 -4.25
C GLU A 148 29.35 -27.50 -3.26
N TYR A 149 28.03 -27.36 -3.06
CA TYR A 149 27.24 -28.17 -2.15
C TYR A 149 27.20 -29.66 -2.53
N ASN A 150 27.42 -30.00 -3.80
CA ASN A 150 27.63 -31.36 -4.32
C ASN A 150 26.69 -32.41 -3.69
N ASN A 151 25.37 -32.20 -3.84
CA ASN A 151 24.33 -33.10 -3.30
C ASN A 151 24.40 -33.34 -1.78
N GLY A 152 24.94 -32.39 -1.00
CA GLY A 152 25.12 -32.52 0.44
C GLY A 152 26.46 -33.11 0.87
N GLN A 153 27.38 -33.28 -0.07
CA GLN A 153 28.73 -33.79 0.13
C GLN A 153 29.76 -32.83 -0.48
N PRO A 154 29.83 -31.56 -0.02
CA PRO A 154 30.84 -30.62 -0.48
C PRO A 154 32.25 -31.18 -0.28
N GLU A 155 33.21 -30.75 -1.11
CA GLU A 155 34.61 -31.16 -0.94
C GLU A 155 35.14 -30.66 0.43
N ARG A 156 35.86 -31.52 1.16
CA ARG A 156 36.45 -31.16 2.46
C ARG A 156 37.69 -30.31 2.25
N GLN A 157 37.68 -29.09 2.79
CA GLN A 157 38.79 -28.16 2.67
C GLN A 157 39.88 -28.48 3.70
N GLY A 158 41.16 -28.23 3.37
CA GLY A 158 42.29 -28.58 4.24
C GLY A 158 42.33 -27.85 5.60
N ASN A 159 41.61 -26.74 5.73
CA ASN A 159 41.39 -25.98 6.96
C ASN A 159 40.28 -26.58 7.86
N GLU A 160 39.48 -27.54 7.38
CA GLU A 160 38.37 -28.21 8.09
C GLU A 160 38.83 -29.43 8.89
N ARG A 161 39.92 -29.29 9.66
CA ARG A 161 40.44 -30.37 10.54
C ARG A 161 39.41 -30.81 11.59
N ASN A 162 38.48 -29.93 11.97
CA ASN A 162 37.34 -30.25 12.84
C ASN A 162 36.11 -30.59 11.97
N TYR A 163 35.50 -31.75 12.21
CA TYR A 163 34.31 -32.21 11.49
C TYR A 163 33.09 -31.29 11.65
N GLN A 164 32.93 -30.62 12.79
CA GLN A 164 31.83 -29.70 13.02
C GLN A 164 31.84 -28.54 12.03
N ARG A 165 33.01 -27.97 11.71
CA ARG A 165 33.13 -26.88 10.71
C ARG A 165 32.62 -27.30 9.33
N TYR A 166 32.87 -28.55 8.95
CA TYR A 166 32.37 -29.11 7.70
C TYR A 166 30.84 -29.25 7.72
N LEU A 167 30.25 -29.71 8.84
CA LEU A 167 28.80 -29.76 9.02
C LEU A 167 28.18 -28.35 8.94
N ASP A 168 28.77 -27.39 9.66
CA ASP A 168 28.28 -26.00 9.73
C ASP A 168 28.32 -25.33 8.35
N ARG A 169 29.41 -25.51 7.57
CA ARG A 169 29.46 -25.04 6.17
C ARG A 169 28.46 -25.77 5.28
N THR A 170 28.31 -27.08 5.42
CA THR A 170 27.35 -27.86 4.63
C THR A 170 25.91 -27.41 4.90
N ALA A 171 25.58 -27.03 6.14
CA ALA A 171 24.30 -26.42 6.50
C ALA A 171 24.17 -25.01 5.89
N GLY A 172 25.19 -24.15 6.05
CA GLY A 172 25.22 -22.80 5.46
C GLY A 172 24.98 -22.81 3.94
N LEU A 173 25.62 -23.74 3.21
CA LEU A 173 25.40 -23.93 1.77
C LEU A 173 23.96 -24.30 1.43
N ARG A 174 23.28 -25.13 2.24
CA ARG A 174 21.84 -25.42 2.06
C ARG A 174 21.00 -24.16 2.22
N ASP A 175 21.30 -23.35 3.23
CA ASP A 175 20.56 -22.13 3.55
C ASP A 175 20.82 -21.01 2.53
N ASP A 176 22.03 -20.93 1.97
CA ASP A 176 22.39 -20.03 0.87
C ASP A 176 21.68 -20.44 -0.43
N ILE A 177 21.62 -21.75 -0.74
CA ILE A 177 20.84 -22.29 -1.87
C ILE A 177 19.36 -21.92 -1.71
N GLY A 178 18.75 -22.22 -0.56
CA GLY A 178 17.34 -21.93 -0.31
C GLY A 178 16.99 -20.44 -0.43
N ARG A 179 17.87 -19.55 0.05
CA ARG A 179 17.74 -18.09 -0.16
C ARG A 179 17.85 -17.71 -1.63
N SER A 180 18.82 -18.27 -2.35
CA SER A 180 19.05 -17.96 -3.76
C SER A 180 17.90 -18.46 -4.67
N GLU A 181 17.33 -19.63 -4.38
CA GLU A 181 16.13 -20.14 -5.04
C GLU A 181 14.92 -19.23 -4.83
N ALA A 182 14.73 -18.72 -3.60
CA ALA A 182 13.66 -17.78 -3.29
C ALA A 182 13.82 -16.44 -4.02
N ASN A 183 15.05 -15.92 -4.13
CA ASN A 183 15.39 -14.71 -4.87
C ASN A 183 15.09 -14.87 -6.37
N ALA A 184 15.64 -15.91 -7.01
CA ALA A 184 15.40 -16.20 -8.42
C ALA A 184 13.90 -16.43 -8.72
N ALA A 185 13.17 -17.06 -7.80
CA ALA A 185 11.72 -17.19 -7.91
C ALA A 185 10.98 -15.85 -7.78
N SER A 186 11.51 -14.85 -7.05
CA SER A 186 10.92 -13.50 -7.00
C SER A 186 11.17 -12.73 -8.29
N LEU A 187 12.41 -12.70 -8.78
CA LEU A 187 12.78 -12.04 -10.03
C LEU A 187 11.96 -12.60 -11.21
N ARG A 188 11.77 -13.92 -11.29
CA ARG A 188 10.88 -14.55 -12.28
C ARG A 188 9.41 -14.11 -12.18
N ARG A 189 8.89 -13.94 -10.96
CA ARG A 189 7.52 -13.40 -10.76
C ARG A 189 7.44 -11.94 -11.21
N GLU A 190 8.42 -11.13 -10.87
CA GLU A 190 8.47 -9.71 -11.26
C GLU A 190 8.54 -9.56 -12.78
N LEU A 191 9.38 -10.33 -13.47
CA LEU A 191 9.40 -10.42 -14.92
C LEU A 191 8.05 -10.85 -15.50
N SER A 192 7.39 -11.86 -14.93
CA SER A 192 6.05 -12.29 -15.40
C SER A 192 4.94 -11.25 -15.19
N ASN A 193 5.15 -10.28 -14.29
CA ASN A 193 4.24 -9.17 -14.06
C ASN A 193 4.46 -8.01 -15.05
N LEU A 194 5.60 -7.95 -15.73
CA LEU A 194 5.84 -7.01 -16.82
C LEU A 194 5.15 -7.51 -18.09
N LYS A 195 3.93 -7.00 -18.32
CA LYS A 195 3.19 -7.20 -19.55
C LYS A 195 3.78 -6.32 -20.66
N ASP A 196 3.77 -6.84 -21.89
CA ASP A 196 4.24 -6.17 -23.11
C ASP A 196 3.30 -5.03 -23.59
#